data_AF-A0A6C2U889-F1
#
_entry.id   AF-A0A6C2U889-F1
#
_cell.length_a   1.000
_cell.length_b   1.000
_cell.length_c   1.000
_cell.angle_alpha   90.00
_cell.angle_beta   90.00
_cell.angle_gamma   90.00
#
_symmetry.space_group_name_H-M   'P 1'
#
loop_
_entity.id
_entity.type
_entity.pdbx_description
1 polymer ?
#
loop_
_entity_poly.entity_id
_entity_poly.type
_entity_poly.pdbx_seq_one_letter_code
_entity_poly.pdbx_strand_id
1 'polypeptide(L)'
;MKIIMYALLPLLISSFAQADDLSQLYEKAYFLETAKGQTEQALVLYRRIAATKATDENRATILNTLDRMRFLYSVEDHTPLQAKVDGFDMKRGTLDDVTRVFGEPNSYVYGQDRFTKDNLPTVYVMLYPEKFTILMKDNRVEEFRFEGSKAYDAGGIRNGISLDDALKILGQPKKTIRADRIDWEEDTLYLATGGKWAGQAYLAKNGLRLFFKQDVLFALYVTDNTIH
;
A
#
# COMPACT_ATOMS: atom_id res chain seq x y z
N MET A 1 -10.17 -34.19 -75.53
CA MET A 1 -9.96 -34.94 -74.28
C MET A 1 -8.84 -34.24 -73.52
N LYS A 2 -9.17 -33.41 -72.52
CA LYS A 2 -8.24 -32.55 -71.75
C LYS A 2 -8.27 -32.95 -70.27
N ILE A 3 -7.13 -32.73 -69.61
CA ILE A 3 -6.65 -33.29 -68.35
C ILE A 3 -6.87 -32.29 -67.17
N ILE A 4 -6.86 -32.80 -65.92
CA ILE A 4 -6.58 -32.15 -64.59
C ILE A 4 -7.77 -31.31 -64.05
N MET A 5 -8.22 -31.39 -62.78
CA MET A 5 -7.45 -31.08 -61.57
C MET A 5 -8.23 -31.39 -60.27
N TYR A 6 -7.56 -32.12 -59.37
CA TYR A 6 -7.49 -32.07 -57.91
C TYR A 6 -8.68 -31.61 -57.04
N ALA A 7 -8.92 -32.45 -56.03
CA ALA A 7 -9.72 -32.25 -54.84
C ALA A 7 -9.47 -30.90 -54.15
N LEU A 8 -10.56 -30.16 -53.85
CA LEU A 8 -10.54 -29.08 -52.88
C LEU A 8 -10.83 -29.66 -51.49
N LEU A 9 -9.79 -29.67 -50.67
CA LEU A 9 -9.79 -29.93 -49.24
C LEU A 9 -10.45 -28.73 -48.50
N PRO A 10 -11.28 -28.93 -47.46
CA PRO A 10 -11.82 -27.82 -46.70
C PRO A 10 -10.72 -27.17 -45.86
N LEU A 11 -10.47 -25.88 -46.09
CA LEU A 11 -9.61 -25.04 -45.26
C LEU A 11 -10.50 -24.24 -44.29
N LEU A 12 -10.69 -24.76 -43.08
CA LEU A 12 -11.14 -23.97 -41.92
C LEU A 12 -10.21 -24.33 -40.77
N ILE A 13 -9.04 -23.69 -40.76
CA ILE A 13 -8.10 -23.76 -39.65
C ILE A 13 -8.64 -22.87 -38.54
N SER A 14 -8.90 -23.52 -37.42
CA SER A 14 -9.28 -23.02 -36.10
C SER A 14 -8.56 -21.74 -35.68
N SER A 15 -9.29 -20.63 -35.58
CA SER A 15 -8.82 -19.36 -34.99
C SER A 15 -9.17 -19.20 -33.51
N PHE A 16 -9.93 -20.11 -32.89
CA PHE A 16 -10.41 -19.94 -31.51
C PHE A 16 -9.46 -20.41 -30.39
N ALA A 17 -8.32 -21.02 -30.71
CA ALA A 17 -7.49 -21.68 -29.70
C ALA A 17 -6.48 -20.77 -28.97
N GLN A 18 -6.24 -19.55 -29.47
CA GLN A 18 -5.12 -18.72 -28.99
C GLN A 18 -5.50 -17.76 -27.85
N ALA A 19 -6.74 -17.28 -27.78
CA ALA A 19 -7.20 -16.37 -26.72
C ALA A 19 -7.41 -17.10 -25.37
N ASP A 20 -7.94 -18.32 -25.42
CA ASP A 20 -8.12 -19.17 -24.22
C ASP A 20 -6.78 -19.55 -23.59
N ASP A 21 -5.73 -19.77 -24.40
CA ASP A 21 -4.39 -20.09 -23.93
C ASP A 21 -3.73 -18.91 -23.18
N LEU A 22 -3.92 -17.67 -23.67
CA LEU A 22 -3.38 -16.48 -23.01
C LEU A 22 -4.06 -16.18 -21.68
N SER A 23 -5.37 -16.37 -21.59
CA SER A 23 -6.11 -16.15 -20.33
C SER A 23 -5.68 -17.16 -19.26
N GLN A 24 -5.49 -18.43 -19.63
CA GLN A 24 -4.94 -19.45 -18.71
C GLN A 24 -3.51 -19.13 -18.29
N LEU A 25 -2.67 -18.64 -19.21
CA LEU A 25 -1.32 -18.19 -18.89
C LEU A 25 -1.33 -17.00 -17.91
N TYR A 26 -2.27 -16.06 -18.08
CA TYR A 26 -2.45 -14.93 -17.17
C TYR A 26 -2.88 -15.40 -15.78
N GLU A 27 -3.88 -16.29 -15.68
CA GLU A 27 -4.32 -16.86 -14.40
C GLU A 27 -3.19 -17.59 -13.68
N LYS A 28 -2.39 -18.36 -14.41
CA LYS A 28 -1.20 -19.03 -13.87
C LYS A 28 -0.18 -18.02 -13.35
N ALA A 29 0.12 -16.98 -14.12
CA ALA A 29 1.04 -15.93 -13.70
C ALA A 29 0.55 -15.23 -12.43
N TYR A 30 -0.75 -14.89 -12.41
CA TYR A 30 -1.40 -14.27 -11.27
C TYR A 30 -1.42 -15.15 -10.03
N PHE A 31 -1.63 -16.47 -10.19
CA PHE A 31 -1.56 -17.42 -9.08
C PHE A 31 -0.14 -17.56 -8.52
N LEU A 32 0.88 -17.69 -9.40
CA LEU A 32 2.28 -17.75 -8.97
C LEU A 32 2.67 -16.50 -8.19
N GLU A 33 2.23 -15.34 -8.65
CA GLU A 33 2.43 -14.08 -7.96
C GLU A 33 1.71 -14.03 -6.61
N THR A 34 0.39 -14.18 -6.60
CA THR A 34 -0.45 -13.84 -5.44
C THR A 34 -0.56 -14.95 -4.42
N ALA A 35 -0.62 -16.21 -4.86
CA ALA A 35 -0.81 -17.36 -3.97
C ALA A 35 0.52 -18.04 -3.60
N LYS A 36 1.56 -17.88 -4.42
CA LYS A 36 2.87 -18.51 -4.19
C LYS A 36 4.00 -17.53 -3.89
N GLY A 37 3.80 -16.22 -4.09
CA GLY A 37 4.84 -15.21 -3.89
C GLY A 37 6.02 -15.35 -4.87
N GLN A 38 5.84 -16.07 -5.98
CA GLN A 38 6.88 -16.38 -6.95
C GLN A 38 6.93 -15.33 -8.06
N THR A 39 7.17 -14.08 -7.67
CA THR A 39 7.10 -12.90 -8.55
C THR A 39 7.99 -13.00 -9.79
N GLU A 40 9.22 -13.51 -9.66
CA GLU A 40 10.13 -13.67 -10.81
C GLU A 40 9.58 -14.66 -11.85
N GLN A 41 8.98 -15.76 -11.40
CA GLN A 41 8.39 -16.76 -12.31
C GLN A 41 7.10 -16.22 -12.96
N ALA A 42 6.30 -15.46 -12.20
CA ALA A 42 5.14 -14.76 -12.73
C ALA A 42 5.54 -13.71 -13.79
N LEU A 43 6.61 -12.94 -13.55
CA LEU A 43 7.14 -11.94 -14.47
C LEU A 43 7.59 -12.54 -15.82
N VAL A 44 8.18 -13.73 -15.81
CA VAL A 44 8.51 -14.45 -17.05
C VAL A 44 7.25 -14.72 -17.88
N LEU A 45 6.16 -15.14 -17.23
CA LEU A 45 4.89 -15.41 -17.91
C LEU A 45 4.22 -14.12 -18.38
N TYR A 46 4.18 -13.07 -17.55
CA TYR A 46 3.63 -11.78 -17.96
C TYR A 46 4.38 -11.19 -19.16
N ARG A 47 5.72 -11.23 -19.18
CA ARG A 47 6.52 -10.81 -20.34
C ARG A 47 6.16 -11.60 -21.60
N ARG A 48 5.94 -12.91 -21.48
CA ARG A 48 5.53 -13.76 -22.61
C ARG A 48 4.15 -13.38 -23.15
N ILE A 49 3.19 -13.11 -22.27
CA ILE A 49 1.84 -12.68 -22.67
C ILE A 49 1.91 -11.31 -23.35
N ALA A 50 2.63 -10.34 -22.76
CA ALA A 50 2.80 -9.00 -23.31
C ALA A 50 3.54 -8.96 -24.66
N ALA A 51 4.41 -9.93 -24.93
CA ALA A 51 5.09 -10.07 -26.22
C ALA A 51 4.19 -10.64 -27.33
N THR A 52 2.98 -11.09 -27.02
CA THR A 52 2.08 -11.68 -28.00
C THR A 52 1.41 -10.59 -28.84
N LYS A 53 1.23 -10.86 -30.15
CA LYS A 53 0.55 -9.93 -31.06
C LYS A 53 -0.89 -9.71 -30.59
N ALA A 54 -1.27 -8.44 -30.42
CA ALA A 54 -2.62 -8.07 -30.05
C ALA A 54 -3.62 -8.37 -31.18
N THR A 55 -4.74 -8.96 -30.79
CA THR A 55 -5.96 -9.18 -31.57
C THR A 55 -7.15 -8.72 -30.72
N ASP A 56 -8.33 -8.56 -31.32
CA ASP A 56 -9.53 -8.17 -30.55
C ASP A 56 -9.88 -9.19 -29.46
N GLU A 57 -9.62 -10.48 -29.72
CA GLU A 57 -9.92 -11.59 -28.81
C GLU A 57 -9.02 -11.62 -27.57
N ASN A 58 -7.74 -11.24 -27.69
CA ASN A 58 -6.78 -11.29 -26.59
C ASN A 58 -6.46 -9.92 -25.95
N ARG A 59 -7.08 -8.85 -26.46
CA ARG A 59 -6.82 -7.47 -26.04
C ARG A 59 -6.97 -7.27 -24.54
N ALA A 60 -8.03 -7.82 -23.94
CA ALA A 60 -8.28 -7.69 -22.50
C ALA A 60 -7.16 -8.32 -21.66
N THR A 61 -6.74 -9.53 -22.01
CA THR A 61 -5.66 -10.26 -21.32
C THR A 61 -4.32 -9.55 -21.45
N ILE A 62 -4.01 -8.99 -22.63
CA ILE A 62 -2.80 -8.21 -22.84
C ILE A 62 -2.85 -6.92 -22.00
N LEU A 63 -3.98 -6.21 -21.96
CA LEU A 63 -4.13 -5.00 -21.14
C LEU A 63 -3.94 -5.30 -19.65
N ASN A 64 -4.61 -6.33 -19.12
CA ASN A 64 -4.46 -6.75 -17.72
C ASN A 64 -3.01 -7.14 -17.41
N THR A 65 -2.34 -7.82 -18.34
CA THR A 65 -0.92 -8.17 -18.22
C THR A 65 -0.04 -6.93 -18.17
N LEU A 66 -0.26 -5.98 -19.06
CA LEU A 66 0.52 -4.74 -19.13
C LEU A 66 0.29 -3.87 -17.89
N ASP A 67 -0.94 -3.82 -17.36
CA ASP A 67 -1.22 -3.14 -16.10
C ASP A 67 -0.53 -3.82 -14.92
N ARG A 68 -0.53 -5.16 -14.89
CA ARG A 68 0.17 -5.91 -13.84
C ARG A 68 1.69 -5.78 -13.96
N MET A 69 2.23 -5.85 -15.17
CA MET A 69 3.63 -5.58 -15.44
C MET A 69 4.00 -4.15 -15.11
N ARG A 70 3.13 -3.17 -15.39
CA ARG A 70 3.34 -1.79 -14.97
C ARG A 70 3.37 -1.66 -13.46
N PHE A 71 2.52 -2.37 -12.73
CA PHE A 71 2.58 -2.44 -11.27
C PHE A 71 3.88 -3.10 -10.76
N LEU A 72 4.38 -4.13 -11.46
CA LEU A 72 5.60 -4.83 -11.09
C LEU A 72 6.89 -4.12 -11.52
N TYR A 73 6.84 -3.37 -12.63
CA TYR A 73 7.95 -2.59 -13.23
C TYR A 73 7.82 -1.10 -13.02
N SER A 74 6.85 -0.61 -12.25
CA SER A 74 6.89 0.76 -11.74
C SER A 74 8.04 0.82 -10.74
N VAL A 75 9.23 0.99 -11.32
CA VAL A 75 10.49 1.25 -10.65
C VAL A 75 10.40 2.64 -10.02
N GLU A 76 9.72 2.71 -8.87
CA GLU A 76 10.07 3.61 -7.79
C GLU A 76 10.22 2.71 -6.55
N ASP A 77 11.41 2.15 -6.43
CA ASP A 77 11.93 1.45 -5.25
C ASP A 77 11.05 0.28 -4.73
N HIS A 78 11.47 -0.95 -5.03
CA HIS A 78 11.02 -2.14 -4.29
C HIS A 78 11.49 -2.14 -2.83
N THR A 79 12.13 -1.07 -2.36
CA THR A 79 12.26 -0.76 -0.95
C THR A 79 10.88 -0.97 -0.31
N PRO A 80 10.72 -2.01 0.53
CA PRO A 80 9.43 -2.27 1.18
C PRO A 80 8.97 -1.01 1.89
N LEU A 81 7.66 -0.82 2.04
CA LEU A 81 7.12 0.36 2.73
C LEU A 81 7.86 0.64 4.04
N GLN A 82 8.16 -0.42 4.79
CA GLN A 82 9.07 -0.42 5.94
C GLN A 82 10.36 0.38 5.69
N ALA A 83 11.19 -0.04 4.74
CA ALA A 83 12.47 0.60 4.48
C ALA A 83 12.33 2.00 3.87
N LYS A 84 11.23 2.30 3.16
CA LYS A 84 10.96 3.67 2.69
C LYS A 84 10.66 4.60 3.86
N VAL A 85 9.83 4.15 4.79
CA VAL A 85 9.48 4.88 6.01
C VAL A 85 10.71 5.06 6.89
N ASP A 86 11.49 4.01 7.11
CA ASP A 86 12.70 4.03 7.95
C ASP A 86 13.80 4.92 7.35
N GLY A 87 13.95 4.92 6.02
CA GLY A 87 14.97 5.69 5.31
C GLY A 87 14.59 7.15 4.99
N PHE A 88 13.35 7.57 5.25
CA PHE A 88 12.89 8.92 4.90
C PHE A 88 13.37 9.96 5.94
N ASP A 89 13.86 11.14 5.53
CA ASP A 89 14.14 12.22 6.49
C ASP A 89 12.84 12.98 6.79
N MET A 90 12.09 12.51 7.80
CA MET A 90 10.77 13.09 8.12
C MET A 90 10.85 14.56 8.54
N LYS A 91 11.93 14.96 9.23
CA LYS A 91 12.11 16.34 9.73
C LYS A 91 12.32 17.35 8.61
N ARG A 92 12.81 16.90 7.45
CA ARG A 92 13.07 17.76 6.28
C ARG A 92 12.22 17.41 5.07
N GLY A 93 11.47 16.33 5.10
CA GLY A 93 10.68 15.86 3.98
C GLY A 93 9.62 16.87 3.54
N THR A 94 9.59 17.13 2.24
CA THR A 94 8.59 17.96 1.56
C THR A 94 7.63 17.09 0.75
N LEU A 95 6.58 17.70 0.16
CA LEU A 95 5.71 17.00 -0.79
C LEU A 95 6.49 16.35 -1.94
N ASP A 96 7.46 17.05 -2.51
CA ASP A 96 8.26 16.54 -3.62
C ASP A 96 9.11 15.34 -3.20
N ASP A 97 9.67 15.37 -1.98
CA ASP A 97 10.40 14.23 -1.42
C ASP A 97 9.49 13.03 -1.19
N VAL A 98 8.29 13.27 -0.67
CA VAL A 98 7.28 12.22 -0.47
C VAL A 98 6.91 11.58 -1.80
N THR A 99 6.57 12.37 -2.81
CA THR A 99 6.24 11.86 -4.15
C THR A 99 7.40 11.09 -4.76
N ARG A 100 8.65 11.55 -4.58
CA ARG A 100 9.84 10.87 -5.10
C ARG A 100 10.11 9.50 -4.43
N VAL A 101 9.79 9.35 -3.14
CA VAL A 101 10.08 8.11 -2.38
C VAL A 101 8.91 7.12 -2.43
N PHE A 102 7.69 7.62 -2.24
CA PHE A 102 6.48 6.81 -2.09
C PHE A 102 5.62 6.77 -3.36
N GLY A 103 5.95 7.55 -4.38
CA GLY A 103 5.12 7.77 -5.56
C GLY A 103 3.96 8.72 -5.30
N GLU A 104 3.13 8.92 -6.31
CA GLU A 104 1.90 9.71 -6.20
C GLU A 104 0.86 9.02 -5.30
N PRO A 105 0.19 9.74 -4.39
CA PRO A 105 -0.88 9.18 -3.60
C PRO A 105 -2.14 8.94 -4.45
N ASN A 106 -3.01 8.04 -3.98
CA ASN A 106 -4.32 7.81 -4.60
C ASN A 106 -5.22 9.04 -4.50
N SER A 107 -5.10 9.85 -3.43
CA SER A 107 -5.83 11.12 -3.28
C SER A 107 -5.27 11.99 -2.15
N TYR A 108 -5.64 13.26 -2.16
CA TYR A 108 -5.38 14.26 -1.13
C TYR A 108 -6.69 14.63 -0.43
N VAL A 109 -6.73 14.57 0.90
CA VAL A 109 -7.97 14.76 1.68
C VAL A 109 -7.74 15.55 2.98
N TYR A 110 -8.79 16.19 3.51
CA TYR A 110 -8.81 16.71 4.87
C TYR A 110 -10.26 16.75 5.37
N GLY A 111 -10.56 16.05 6.47
CA GLY A 111 -11.94 15.88 6.90
C GLY A 111 -12.77 15.14 5.84
N GLN A 112 -13.81 15.80 5.31
CA GLN A 112 -14.65 15.27 4.22
C GLN A 112 -14.25 15.80 2.84
N ASP A 113 -13.30 16.74 2.79
CA ASP A 113 -12.93 17.42 1.56
C ASP A 113 -11.84 16.66 0.81
N ARG A 114 -11.86 16.77 -0.51
CA ARG A 114 -10.87 16.20 -1.44
C ARG A 114 -10.20 17.32 -2.23
N PHE A 115 -8.90 17.19 -2.46
CA PHE A 115 -8.09 18.21 -3.11
C PHE A 115 -7.34 17.65 -4.32
N THR A 116 -6.91 18.56 -5.19
CA THR A 116 -5.94 18.28 -6.25
C THR A 116 -4.55 18.74 -5.81
N LYS A 117 -3.49 18.21 -6.44
CA LYS A 117 -2.09 18.58 -6.13
C LYS A 117 -1.82 20.08 -6.25
N ASP A 118 -2.50 20.75 -7.18
CA ASP A 118 -2.34 22.19 -7.43
C ASP A 118 -3.17 23.09 -6.49
N ASN A 119 -3.99 22.51 -5.60
CA ASN A 119 -4.88 23.25 -4.70
C ASN A 119 -4.92 22.60 -3.30
N LEU A 120 -3.74 22.41 -2.70
CA LEU A 120 -3.61 21.80 -1.38
C LEU A 120 -3.74 22.86 -0.28
N PRO A 121 -4.53 22.60 0.78
CA PRO A 121 -4.60 23.48 1.94
C PRO A 121 -3.33 23.38 2.79
N THR A 122 -3.22 24.22 3.83
CA THR A 122 -2.10 24.17 4.79
C THR A 122 -1.93 22.79 5.44
N VAL A 123 -3.04 22.11 5.79
CA VAL A 123 -3.03 20.78 6.40
C VAL A 123 -3.85 19.83 5.55
N TYR A 124 -3.25 18.71 5.13
CA TYR A 124 -3.92 17.68 4.35
C TYR A 124 -3.30 16.31 4.61
N VAL A 125 -4.00 15.27 4.17
CA VAL A 125 -3.57 13.88 4.26
C VAL A 125 -3.42 13.31 2.86
N MET A 126 -2.30 12.66 2.59
CA MET A 126 -2.05 11.89 1.37
C MET A 126 -2.44 10.42 1.62
N LEU A 127 -3.33 9.87 0.80
CA LEU A 127 -3.80 8.48 0.94
C LEU A 127 -3.05 7.55 -0.02
N TYR A 128 -2.40 6.54 0.52
CA TYR A 128 -1.70 5.50 -0.24
C TYR A 128 -2.43 4.14 -0.14
N PRO A 129 -2.04 3.15 -0.96
CA PRO A 129 -2.46 1.77 -0.77
C PRO A 129 -2.14 1.21 0.64
N GLU A 130 -2.69 0.04 0.96
CA GLU A 130 -2.44 -0.66 2.22
C GLU A 130 -2.76 0.13 3.50
N LYS A 131 -3.65 1.12 3.40
CA LYS A 131 -4.05 2.01 4.52
C LYS A 131 -2.87 2.75 5.15
N PHE A 132 -1.83 3.00 4.37
CA PHE A 132 -0.77 3.95 4.69
C PHE A 132 -1.22 5.36 4.31
N THR A 133 -1.05 6.32 5.20
CA THR A 133 -1.36 7.72 4.92
C THR A 133 -0.31 8.64 5.52
N ILE A 134 -0.12 9.81 4.93
CA ILE A 134 0.87 10.79 5.36
C ILE A 134 0.15 12.09 5.70
N LEU A 135 0.28 12.58 6.94
CA LEU A 135 -0.18 13.92 7.32
C LEU A 135 0.87 14.94 6.88
N MET A 136 0.43 15.91 6.11
CA MET A 136 1.23 17.04 5.66
C MET A 136 0.73 18.32 6.33
N LYS A 137 1.66 19.20 6.74
CA LYS A 137 1.38 20.55 7.20
C LYS A 137 2.45 21.51 6.68
N ASP A 138 2.05 22.65 6.11
CA ASP A 138 2.98 23.68 5.64
C ASP A 138 4.10 23.11 4.73
N ASN A 139 3.75 22.17 3.84
CA ASN A 139 4.67 21.42 2.98
C ASN A 139 5.75 20.58 3.73
N ARG A 140 5.42 20.10 4.93
CA ARG A 140 6.25 19.21 5.75
C ARG A 140 5.48 17.96 6.14
N VAL A 141 6.20 16.85 6.28
CA VAL A 141 5.65 15.60 6.82
C VAL A 141 5.52 15.73 8.34
N GLU A 142 4.30 15.55 8.85
CA GLU A 142 4.00 15.59 10.28
C GLU A 142 3.79 14.21 10.88
N GLU A 143 3.20 13.28 10.11
CA GLU A 143 2.95 11.91 10.58
C GLU A 143 2.93 10.91 9.41
N PHE A 144 3.55 9.76 9.62
CA PHE A 144 3.21 8.54 8.90
C PHE A 144 2.17 7.76 9.68
N ARG A 145 1.08 7.33 9.04
CA ARG A 145 -0.05 6.69 9.72
C ARG A 145 -0.37 5.34 9.09
N PHE A 146 -0.50 4.33 9.95
CA PHE A 146 -0.84 2.95 9.59
C PHE A 146 -2.11 2.55 10.32
N GLU A 147 -3.28 2.80 9.71
CA GLU A 147 -4.58 2.47 10.32
C GLU A 147 -5.07 1.10 9.83
N GLY A 148 -5.09 0.11 10.72
CA GLY A 148 -5.53 -1.25 10.39
C GLY A 148 -4.68 -1.94 9.33
N SER A 149 -3.43 -1.49 9.16
CA SER A 149 -2.42 -2.04 8.26
C SER A 149 -1.34 -2.81 9.02
N LYS A 150 -0.90 -3.96 8.50
CA LYS A 150 0.24 -4.71 9.07
C LYS A 150 1.53 -4.49 8.28
N ALA A 151 1.55 -3.51 7.38
CA ALA A 151 2.65 -3.26 6.46
C ALA A 151 3.88 -2.56 7.09
N TYR A 152 3.76 -2.13 8.36
CA TYR A 152 4.83 -1.47 9.09
C TYR A 152 4.98 -2.06 10.50
N ASP A 153 6.23 -2.25 10.91
CA ASP A 153 6.66 -2.74 12.21
C ASP A 153 7.72 -1.78 12.76
N ALA A 154 7.41 -1.13 13.90
CA ALA A 154 8.32 -0.23 14.60
C ALA A 154 8.96 -0.97 15.78
N GLY A 155 9.98 -1.78 15.51
CA GLY A 155 10.72 -2.50 16.55
C GLY A 155 9.85 -3.46 17.37
N GLY A 156 8.97 -4.20 16.70
CA GLY A 156 7.98 -5.12 17.29
C GLY A 156 6.61 -4.49 17.55
N ILE A 157 6.47 -3.16 17.40
CA ILE A 157 5.18 -2.46 17.50
C ILE A 157 4.50 -2.45 16.12
N ARG A 158 3.42 -3.21 15.99
CA ARG A 158 2.61 -3.30 14.77
C ARG A 158 1.14 -3.53 15.08
N ASN A 159 0.26 -3.14 14.18
CA ASN A 159 -1.19 -3.34 14.37
C ASN A 159 -1.52 -4.81 14.67
N GLY A 160 -2.35 -5.00 15.69
CA GLY A 160 -2.72 -6.31 16.24
C GLY A 160 -1.96 -6.71 17.51
N ILE A 161 -0.91 -5.99 17.92
CA ILE A 161 -0.27 -6.20 19.24
C ILE A 161 -1.21 -5.77 20.37
N SER A 162 -1.11 -6.42 21.52
CA SER A 162 -1.84 -6.03 22.73
C SER A 162 -1.24 -4.77 23.37
N LEU A 163 -2.04 -4.03 24.13
CA LEU A 163 -1.55 -2.91 24.96
C LEU A 163 -0.43 -3.37 25.89
N ASP A 164 -0.62 -4.47 26.60
CA ASP A 164 0.37 -5.01 27.54
C ASP A 164 1.71 -5.32 26.86
N ASP A 165 1.68 -5.95 25.67
CA ASP A 165 2.91 -6.25 24.94
C ASP A 165 3.57 -4.98 24.38
N ALA A 166 2.77 -4.00 23.91
CA ALA A 166 3.31 -2.70 23.52
C ALA A 166 4.01 -1.99 24.69
N LEU A 167 3.43 -2.04 25.89
CA LEU A 167 4.03 -1.45 27.10
C LEU A 167 5.27 -2.21 27.59
N LYS A 168 5.38 -3.53 27.33
CA LYS A 168 6.63 -4.27 27.60
C LYS A 168 7.77 -3.82 26.69
N ILE A 169 7.46 -3.48 25.43
CA ILE A 169 8.45 -3.02 24.45
C ILE A 169 8.83 -1.56 24.68
N LEU A 170 7.84 -0.68 24.83
CA LEU A 170 8.05 0.77 24.89
C LEU A 170 8.28 1.30 26.31
N GLY A 171 8.06 0.47 27.33
CA GLY A 171 8.02 0.88 28.72
C GLY A 171 6.65 1.40 29.16
N GLN A 172 6.46 1.40 30.47
CA GLN A 172 5.24 1.87 31.12
C GLN A 172 5.09 3.39 30.97
N PRO A 173 3.86 3.89 30.75
CA PRO A 173 3.63 5.33 30.69
C PRO A 173 3.95 5.97 32.05
N LYS A 174 4.51 7.19 32.04
CA LYS A 174 4.63 8.01 33.25
C LYS A 174 3.28 8.36 33.86
N LYS A 175 2.25 8.49 33.02
CA LYS A 175 0.95 9.01 33.41
C LYS A 175 -0.16 8.30 32.65
N THR A 176 -1.25 8.05 33.36
CA THR A 176 -2.48 7.55 32.76
C THR A 176 -3.61 8.53 33.05
N ILE A 177 -4.27 9.04 32.00
CA ILE A 177 -5.30 10.07 32.10
C ILE A 177 -6.61 9.52 31.55
N ARG A 178 -7.71 9.67 32.29
CA ARG A 178 -9.06 9.54 31.73
C ARG A 178 -9.50 10.91 31.23
N ALA A 179 -9.80 11.00 29.94
CA ALA A 179 -10.20 12.26 29.30
C ALA A 179 -11.16 12.00 28.14
N ASP A 180 -11.96 13.01 27.80
CA ASP A 180 -12.87 12.94 26.65
C ASP A 180 -12.13 13.12 25.31
N ARG A 181 -10.86 13.54 25.35
CA ARG A 181 -10.01 13.73 24.17
C ARG A 181 -8.59 13.27 24.46
N ILE A 182 -7.95 12.73 23.43
CA ILE A 182 -6.53 12.40 23.40
C ILE A 182 -5.74 13.70 23.16
N ASP A 183 -4.68 13.91 23.94
CA ASP A 183 -3.78 15.06 23.78
C ASP A 183 -2.36 14.60 23.38
N TRP A 184 -1.40 15.53 23.37
CA TRP A 184 -0.04 15.34 22.89
C TRP A 184 1.01 15.32 24.02
N GLU A 185 0.62 14.99 25.26
CA GLU A 185 1.58 14.82 26.36
C GLU A 185 2.36 13.52 26.16
N GLU A 186 3.67 13.63 25.95
CA GLU A 186 4.54 12.46 25.83
C GLU A 186 4.48 11.58 27.07
N ASP A 187 4.73 10.28 26.87
CA ASP A 187 4.79 9.28 27.94
C ASP A 187 3.45 9.15 28.71
N THR A 188 2.34 9.39 28.00
CA THR A 188 1.00 9.44 28.60
C THR A 188 0.04 8.49 27.90
N LEU A 189 -0.59 7.60 28.68
CA LEU A 189 -1.69 6.74 28.26
C LEU A 189 -3.03 7.43 28.53
N TYR A 190 -3.72 7.80 27.47
CA TYR A 190 -5.09 8.31 27.53
C TYR A 190 -6.07 7.14 27.48
N LEU A 191 -6.97 7.08 28.46
CA LEU A 191 -8.13 6.22 28.48
C LEU A 191 -9.33 7.06 28.04
N ALA A 192 -9.60 7.09 26.75
CA ALA A 192 -10.62 7.95 26.16
C ALA A 192 -12.02 7.39 26.44
N THR A 193 -12.84 8.18 27.14
CA THR A 193 -14.10 7.72 27.75
C THR A 193 -15.34 7.81 26.85
N GLY A 194 -15.25 8.42 25.66
CA GLY A 194 -16.41 8.56 24.77
C GLY A 194 -16.13 9.21 23.41
N GLY A 195 -17.17 9.25 22.56
CA GLY A 195 -17.14 9.88 21.23
C GLY A 195 -16.40 9.08 20.15
N LYS A 196 -16.07 9.73 19.03
CA LYS A 196 -15.31 9.14 17.91
C LYS A 196 -13.95 8.56 18.34
N TRP A 197 -13.42 9.03 19.47
CA TRP A 197 -12.10 8.69 19.99
C TRP A 197 -12.14 7.69 21.15
N ALA A 198 -13.31 7.09 21.46
CA ALA A 198 -13.42 6.08 22.51
C ALA A 198 -12.42 4.93 22.28
N GLY A 199 -11.63 4.62 23.29
CA GLY A 199 -10.50 3.70 23.18
C GLY A 199 -9.35 4.09 24.10
N GLN A 200 -8.16 3.61 23.83
CA GLN A 200 -6.96 4.05 24.55
C GLN A 200 -5.96 4.60 23.54
N ALA A 201 -5.19 5.61 23.93
CA ALA A 201 -4.10 6.10 23.11
C ALA A 201 -2.85 6.33 23.93
N TYR A 202 -1.71 5.88 23.44
CA TYR A 202 -0.42 6.06 24.10
C TYR A 202 0.50 6.86 23.18
N LEU A 203 0.91 8.05 23.63
CA LEU A 203 1.99 8.79 23.00
C LEU A 203 3.30 8.41 23.69
N ALA A 204 4.09 7.57 23.03
CA ALA A 204 5.38 7.13 23.53
C ALA A 204 6.46 8.19 23.23
N LYS A 205 7.46 8.27 24.10
CA LYS A 205 8.58 9.24 24.00
C LYS A 205 9.41 9.13 22.73
N ASN A 206 9.38 7.97 22.09
CA ASN A 206 10.16 7.75 20.89
C ASN A 206 9.53 8.44 19.67
N GLY A 207 8.31 8.96 19.74
CA GLY A 207 7.62 9.53 18.57
C GLY A 207 6.67 8.52 17.92
N LEU A 208 6.18 7.55 18.69
CA LEU A 208 5.08 6.68 18.30
C LEU A 208 3.79 7.11 19.00
N ARG A 209 2.70 7.17 18.24
CA ARG A 209 1.33 7.32 18.74
C ARG A 209 0.55 6.07 18.45
N LEU A 210 0.12 5.42 19.51
CA LEU A 210 -0.58 4.14 19.46
C LEU A 210 -2.03 4.35 19.81
N PHE A 211 -2.94 3.76 19.04
CA PHE A 211 -4.38 3.80 19.32
C PHE A 211 -4.92 2.38 19.42
N PHE A 212 -5.54 2.08 20.55
CA PHE A 212 -6.03 0.76 20.91
C PHE A 212 -7.55 0.75 20.96
N LYS A 213 -8.11 -0.37 20.51
CA LYS A 213 -9.52 -0.71 20.65
C LYS A 213 -9.59 -2.08 21.28
N GLN A 214 -10.28 -2.20 22.42
CA GLN A 214 -10.36 -3.45 23.18
C GLN A 214 -8.95 -4.02 23.47
N ASP A 215 -8.04 -3.15 23.94
CA ASP A 215 -6.64 -3.47 24.26
C ASP A 215 -5.79 -3.98 23.08
N VAL A 216 -6.26 -3.84 21.83
CA VAL A 216 -5.51 -4.22 20.62
C VAL A 216 -5.20 -2.99 19.78
N LEU A 217 -3.94 -2.87 19.38
CA LEU A 217 -3.46 -1.77 18.53
C LEU A 217 -4.15 -1.82 17.16
N PHE A 218 -4.88 -0.78 16.80
CA PHE A 218 -5.53 -0.66 15.49
C PHE A 218 -4.97 0.47 14.64
N ALA A 219 -4.31 1.47 15.24
CA ALA A 219 -3.59 2.49 14.49
C ALA A 219 -2.25 2.80 15.15
N LEU A 220 -1.22 2.92 14.31
CA LEU A 220 0.14 3.31 14.66
C LEU A 220 0.50 4.54 13.84
N TYR A 221 0.81 5.65 14.51
CA TYR A 221 1.37 6.83 13.85
C TYR A 221 2.82 7.04 14.28
N VAL A 222 3.67 7.42 13.34
CA VAL A 222 5.08 7.75 13.53
C VAL A 222 5.23 9.25 13.33
N THR A 223 5.64 9.97 14.37
CA THR A 223 5.90 11.42 14.39
C THR A 223 7.40 11.74 14.36
N ASP A 224 8.24 10.75 14.66
CA ASP A 224 9.69 10.78 14.45
C ASP A 224 10.12 9.37 14.05
N ASN A 225 10.75 9.22 12.89
CA ASN A 225 11.17 7.92 12.35
C ASN A 225 12.66 7.64 12.55
N THR A 226 13.35 8.42 13.39
CA THR A 226 14.74 8.15 13.79
C THR A 226 14.87 7.05 14.85
N ILE A 227 13.76 6.37 15.17
CA ILE A 227 13.68 5.33 16.20
C ILE A 227 14.16 4.00 15.62
N HIS A 228 15.47 3.77 15.69
CA HIS A 228 16.08 2.45 15.51
C HIS A 228 16.96 2.10 16.70
#